data_AF-A0A6S6W085-F1
#
_entry.id   AF-A0A6S6W085-F1
#
_cell.length_a   1.000
_cell.length_b   1.000
_cell.length_c   1.000
_cell.angle_alpha   90.00
_cell.angle_beta   90.00
_cell.angle_gamma   90.00
#
_symmetry.space_group_name_H-M   'P 1'
#
loop_
_entity.id
_entity.type
_entity.pdbx_description
1 polymer ?
#
loop_
_entity_poly.entity_id
_entity_poly.type
_entity_poly.pdbx_seq_one_letter_code
_entity_poly.pdbx_strand_id
1 'polypeptide(L)'
;MSFFDSSFDLHQLDGSQSTGTDHFDPGWYEPGGPLSLSEAPEFVGTPSVGSDIRYSTVVVLRISPSRLASVTSNGSSTRDKEMRAKKVISMQKRKHELAETMGSDVKIISTPTGSVIGGVYWKAPAYDITIPSSPAEVSEHVNTLVLAISNNEGCRERGNRQQFLNRWGTGSSFYTIFEVEAAAREVILAMKDIHENGWTKAIYDKDERECYQMTMFYTFSDRFKALHELLMHSKTTCKDIMKGTKFYAIIGNPRMLSKRTEMNVHSNSRKAVRIAKGMEVIKRQNEKTTKKQKAVADQDSETDHPPPKKRAKKRRFE
;
A
#
# COMPACT_ATOMS: atom_id res chain seq x y z
N MET A 1 -35.96 -9.84 -36.52
CA MET A 1 -37.28 -9.69 -35.85
C MET A 1 -37.20 -10.35 -34.49
N SER A 2 -36.96 -9.54 -33.45
CA SER A 2 -37.33 -9.76 -32.04
C SER A 2 -36.61 -8.71 -31.21
N PHE A 3 -37.41 -7.79 -30.69
CA PHE A 3 -37.07 -6.59 -29.96
C PHE A 3 -36.64 -6.93 -28.53
N PHE A 4 -35.58 -6.27 -28.03
CA PHE A 4 -35.44 -6.01 -26.60
C PHE A 4 -35.57 -4.51 -26.42
N ASP A 5 -36.78 -4.12 -26.03
CA ASP A 5 -37.15 -2.77 -25.64
C ASP A 5 -36.98 -2.68 -24.12
N SER A 6 -36.00 -1.92 -23.66
CA SER A 6 -35.76 -1.70 -22.23
C SER A 6 -35.91 -0.21 -21.97
N SER A 7 -37.15 0.22 -21.73
CA SER A 7 -37.48 1.53 -21.21
C SER A 7 -36.90 1.68 -19.80
N PHE A 8 -36.15 2.74 -19.56
CA PHE A 8 -35.62 3.10 -18.25
C PHE A 8 -36.25 4.44 -17.87
N ASP A 9 -37.33 4.39 -17.09
CA ASP A 9 -38.00 5.58 -16.57
C ASP A 9 -37.18 6.19 -15.43
N LEU A 10 -36.66 7.40 -15.67
CA LEU A 10 -35.93 8.20 -14.70
C LEU A 10 -36.93 9.14 -14.01
N HIS A 11 -37.41 8.76 -12.83
CA HIS A 11 -38.14 9.67 -11.96
C HIS A 11 -37.21 10.76 -11.41
N GLN A 12 -37.44 11.99 -11.82
CA GLN A 12 -36.96 13.20 -11.14
C GLN A 12 -37.67 13.34 -9.79
N LEU A 13 -36.89 13.40 -8.72
CA LEU A 13 -37.35 13.92 -7.43
C LEU A 13 -36.64 15.26 -7.18
N ASP A 14 -37.45 16.31 -7.13
CA ASP A 14 -37.08 17.66 -6.73
C ASP A 14 -36.85 17.73 -5.21
N GLY A 15 -35.76 18.41 -4.85
CA GLY A 15 -35.71 19.40 -3.76
C GLY A 15 -35.86 18.95 -2.31
N SER A 16 -34.76 19.02 -1.56
CA SER A 16 -34.79 19.66 -0.23
C SER A 16 -33.39 20.09 0.19
N GLN A 17 -33.27 21.37 0.57
CA GLN A 17 -32.14 21.93 1.29
C GLN A 17 -32.14 21.37 2.72
N SER A 18 -30.97 21.01 3.24
CA SER A 18 -30.72 20.89 4.66
C SER A 18 -29.27 21.23 4.95
N THR A 19 -29.08 22.34 5.66
CA THR A 19 -27.85 22.73 6.32
C THR A 19 -27.69 21.90 7.58
N GLY A 20 -26.75 20.95 7.57
CA GLY A 20 -26.39 20.14 8.73
C GLY A 20 -24.88 19.96 8.77
N THR A 21 -24.23 20.72 9.64
CA THR A 21 -22.83 20.50 10.04
C THR A 21 -22.75 19.21 10.83
N ASP A 22 -22.48 18.11 10.15
CA ASP A 22 -22.16 16.84 10.80
C ASP A 22 -20.71 16.86 11.28
N HIS A 23 -20.61 17.15 12.57
CA HIS A 23 -19.48 16.93 13.45
C HIS A 23 -19.09 15.45 13.43
N PHE A 24 -18.03 15.12 12.69
CA PHE A 24 -17.46 13.78 12.67
C PHE A 24 -16.48 13.67 13.85
N ASP A 25 -16.93 13.04 14.93
CA ASP A 25 -16.14 12.69 16.10
C ASP A 25 -15.61 11.24 15.93
N PRO A 26 -14.31 11.03 15.65
CA PRO A 26 -13.74 9.70 15.60
C PRO A 26 -13.33 9.28 17.02
N GLY A 27 -14.31 8.87 17.81
CA GLY A 27 -14.08 8.14 19.06
C GLY A 27 -13.44 6.77 18.76
N TRP A 28 -12.12 6.70 18.81
CA TRP A 28 -11.35 5.46 18.90
C TRP A 28 -10.16 5.61 19.84
N TYR A 29 -10.15 4.74 20.85
CA TYR A 29 -9.08 4.35 21.77
C TYR A 29 -8.67 5.32 22.88
N GLU A 30 -9.26 5.10 24.06
CA GLU A 30 -8.58 5.37 25.32
C GLU A 30 -7.33 4.47 25.46
N PRO A 31 -6.17 5.01 25.85
CA PRO A 31 -5.05 4.19 26.26
C PRO A 31 -5.36 3.58 27.64
N GLY A 32 -5.47 2.25 27.68
CA GLY A 32 -5.55 1.50 28.93
C GLY A 32 -4.41 1.88 29.87
N GLY A 33 -4.77 2.14 31.12
CA GLY A 33 -3.84 2.51 32.20
C GLY A 33 -2.81 1.43 32.54
N PRO A 34 -1.86 1.75 33.42
CA PRO A 34 -0.74 0.88 33.75
C PRO A 34 -1.24 -0.41 34.44
N LEU A 35 -0.85 -1.56 33.88
CA LEU A 35 -1.04 -2.85 34.52
C LEU A 35 -0.17 -2.93 35.78
N SER A 36 -0.84 -3.12 36.92
CA SER A 36 -0.23 -3.43 38.21
C SER A 36 0.56 -4.73 38.12
N LEU A 37 1.86 -4.64 38.45
CA LEU A 37 2.75 -5.77 38.68
C LEU A 37 2.45 -6.37 40.06
N SER A 38 1.57 -7.37 40.11
CA SER A 38 1.46 -8.27 41.27
C SER A 38 0.80 -9.57 40.85
N GLU A 39 1.35 -10.68 41.33
CA GLU A 39 0.93 -12.08 41.17
C GLU A 39 1.54 -12.84 39.99
N ALA A 40 2.77 -13.33 40.24
CA ALA A 40 3.30 -14.49 39.54
C ALA A 40 2.64 -15.77 40.09
N PRO A 41 2.09 -16.66 39.24
CA PRO A 41 1.69 -17.99 39.68
C PRO A 41 2.92 -18.92 39.77
N GLU A 42 3.09 -19.54 40.93
CA GLU A 42 4.06 -20.62 41.15
C GLU A 42 3.70 -21.83 40.27
N PHE A 43 4.59 -22.19 39.35
CA PHE A 43 4.47 -23.40 38.54
C PHE A 43 5.12 -24.57 39.27
N VAL A 44 4.32 -25.33 40.01
CA VAL A 44 4.68 -26.65 40.55
C VAL A 44 4.13 -27.72 39.61
N GLY A 45 5.00 -28.60 39.11
CA GLY A 45 4.58 -29.84 38.46
C GLY A 45 5.49 -30.28 37.31
N THR A 46 6.50 -31.08 37.63
CA THR A 46 7.21 -31.93 36.66
C THR A 46 6.35 -33.17 36.32
N PRO A 47 6.19 -33.52 35.04
CA PRO A 47 5.83 -34.88 34.67
C PRO A 47 7.04 -35.62 34.08
N SER A 48 7.38 -36.68 34.80
CA SER A 48 7.91 -37.99 34.39
C SER A 48 8.28 -38.20 32.92
N VAL A 49 9.53 -38.63 32.75
CA VAL A 49 10.18 -39.08 31.52
C VAL A 49 9.55 -40.38 31.02
N GLY A 50 8.79 -40.29 29.92
CA GLY A 50 8.40 -41.42 29.09
C GLY A 50 9.34 -41.55 27.90
N SER A 51 10.23 -42.54 27.95
CA SER A 51 11.20 -42.88 26.91
C SER A 51 10.53 -43.54 25.70
N ASP A 52 10.52 -42.85 24.55
CA ASP A 52 10.34 -43.51 23.25
C ASP A 52 11.09 -42.73 22.16
N ILE A 53 12.42 -42.87 22.15
CA ILE A 53 13.31 -42.23 21.17
C ILE A 53 13.30 -43.07 19.90
N ARG A 54 12.48 -42.66 18.91
CA ARG A 54 12.62 -43.12 17.53
C ARG A 54 13.85 -42.45 16.91
N TYR A 55 14.85 -43.24 16.57
CA TYR A 55 16.04 -42.78 15.86
C TYR A 55 15.64 -42.23 14.47
N SER A 56 15.63 -40.90 14.33
CA SER A 56 15.57 -40.21 13.05
C SER A 56 16.96 -40.23 12.42
N THR A 57 17.15 -41.04 11.37
CA THR A 57 18.37 -41.02 10.55
C THR A 57 18.45 -39.68 9.81
N VAL A 58 19.26 -38.74 10.33
CA VAL A 58 19.55 -37.47 9.65
C VAL A 58 20.62 -37.73 8.58
N VAL A 59 20.22 -37.76 7.32
CA VAL A 59 21.14 -37.82 6.18
C VAL A 59 21.75 -36.43 5.97
N VAL A 60 22.97 -36.23 6.47
CA VAL A 60 23.73 -34.97 6.26
C VAL A 60 24.39 -35.03 4.89
N LEU A 61 23.75 -34.44 3.88
CA LEU A 61 24.34 -34.22 2.55
C LEU A 61 25.46 -33.17 2.64
N ARG A 62 26.73 -33.61 2.60
CA ARG A 62 27.90 -32.72 2.45
C ARG A 62 27.97 -32.22 1.01
N ILE A 63 27.39 -31.06 0.74
CA ILE A 63 27.57 -30.35 -0.53
C ILE A 63 28.94 -29.65 -0.51
N SER A 64 29.77 -29.88 -1.53
CA SER A 64 31.09 -29.25 -1.63
C SER A 64 30.99 -27.71 -1.66
N PRO A 65 31.79 -26.98 -0.84
CA PRO A 65 31.77 -25.50 -0.77
C PRO A 65 31.98 -24.80 -2.12
N SER A 66 32.72 -25.43 -3.04
CA SER A 66 32.99 -24.92 -4.38
C SER A 66 31.75 -24.79 -5.27
N ARG A 67 30.69 -25.59 -5.04
CA ARG A 67 29.41 -25.44 -5.77
C ARG A 67 28.54 -24.31 -5.21
N LEU A 68 28.64 -24.00 -3.92
CA LEU A 68 27.89 -22.90 -3.28
C LEU A 68 28.43 -21.53 -3.71
N ALA A 69 29.75 -21.38 -3.85
CA ALA A 69 30.39 -20.11 -4.24
C ALA A 69 30.04 -19.65 -5.67
N SER A 70 29.69 -20.57 -6.58
CA SER A 70 29.30 -20.22 -7.95
C SER A 70 27.88 -19.66 -8.07
N VAL A 71 27.05 -19.80 -7.03
CA VAL A 71 25.62 -19.41 -7.04
C VAL A 71 25.36 -18.06 -6.35
N THR A 72 26.31 -17.57 -5.56
CA THR A 72 26.26 -16.30 -4.82
C THR A 72 26.96 -15.15 -5.55
N SER A 73 27.01 -15.17 -6.89
CA SER A 73 27.63 -14.07 -7.62
C SER A 73 26.90 -12.75 -7.34
N ASN A 74 27.57 -11.89 -6.57
CA ASN A 74 27.19 -10.49 -6.32
C ASN A 74 27.01 -9.67 -7.61
N GLY A 75 27.33 -10.24 -8.78
CA GLY A 75 27.14 -9.62 -10.10
C GLY A 75 25.85 -10.00 -10.84
N SER A 76 24.96 -10.84 -10.30
CA SER A 76 23.69 -11.13 -11.00
C SER A 76 22.73 -9.93 -10.97
N SER A 77 22.12 -9.61 -12.11
CA SER A 77 21.22 -8.46 -12.20
C SER A 77 19.96 -8.68 -11.35
N THR A 78 19.34 -7.60 -10.87
CA THR A 78 18.06 -7.69 -10.14
C THR A 78 16.97 -8.39 -10.97
N ARG A 79 17.01 -8.26 -12.30
CA ARG A 79 16.10 -8.96 -13.21
C ARG A 79 16.33 -10.47 -13.19
N ASP A 80 17.58 -10.93 -13.15
CA ASP A 80 17.90 -12.36 -13.07
C ASP A 80 17.48 -12.95 -11.73
N LYS A 81 17.68 -12.20 -10.64
CA LYS A 81 17.21 -12.54 -9.29
C LYS A 81 15.68 -12.70 -9.26
N GLU A 82 14.94 -11.75 -9.84
CA GLU A 82 13.48 -11.82 -9.99
C GLU A 82 13.05 -13.03 -10.83
N MET A 83 13.74 -13.33 -11.94
CA MET A 83 13.43 -14.50 -12.76
C MET A 83 13.65 -15.83 -12.01
N ARG A 84 14.71 -15.92 -11.19
CA ARG A 84 14.93 -17.06 -10.29
C ARG A 84 13.81 -17.19 -9.27
N ALA A 85 13.39 -16.08 -8.65
CA ALA A 85 12.28 -16.08 -7.69
C ALA A 85 10.97 -16.59 -8.34
N LYS A 86 10.65 -16.13 -9.56
CA LYS A 86 9.48 -16.62 -10.32
C LYS A 86 9.49 -18.13 -10.54
N LYS A 87 10.66 -18.71 -10.82
CA LYS A 87 10.80 -20.18 -10.99
C LYS A 87 10.47 -20.90 -9.68
N VAL A 88 11.02 -20.43 -8.55
CA VAL A 88 10.73 -21.00 -7.21
C VAL A 88 9.25 -20.90 -6.87
N ILE A 89 8.65 -19.71 -7.02
CA ILE A 89 7.22 -19.48 -6.79
C ILE A 89 6.38 -20.39 -7.69
N SER A 90 6.73 -20.53 -8.96
CA SER A 90 6.02 -21.41 -9.89
C SER A 90 6.12 -22.88 -9.49
N MET A 91 7.25 -23.33 -8.92
CA MET A 91 7.39 -24.69 -8.39
C MET A 91 6.54 -24.89 -7.14
N GLN A 92 6.54 -23.92 -6.22
CA GLN A 92 5.71 -23.96 -5.00
C GLN A 92 4.22 -24.01 -5.32
N LYS A 93 3.76 -23.29 -6.35
CA LYS A 93 2.36 -23.35 -6.82
C LYS A 93 1.90 -24.74 -7.24
N ARG A 94 2.83 -25.63 -7.61
CA ARG A 94 2.51 -27.01 -8.02
C ARG A 94 2.45 -27.98 -6.84
N LYS A 95 2.80 -27.53 -5.63
CA LYS A 95 2.72 -28.32 -4.40
C LYS A 95 1.27 -28.48 -3.95
N HIS A 96 1.01 -29.58 -3.27
CA HIS A 96 -0.34 -29.94 -2.81
C HIS A 96 -0.64 -29.39 -1.42
N GLU A 97 0.37 -29.34 -0.53
CA GLU A 97 0.18 -28.88 0.84
C GLU A 97 0.26 -27.36 0.95
N LEU A 98 -0.69 -26.75 1.66
CA LEU A 98 -0.76 -25.29 1.84
C LEU A 98 0.56 -24.73 2.42
N ALA A 99 1.14 -25.39 3.41
CA ALA A 99 2.41 -24.98 4.01
C ALA A 99 3.55 -24.89 2.97
N GLU A 100 3.69 -25.91 2.11
CA GLU A 100 4.67 -25.93 1.03
C GLU A 100 4.41 -24.84 -0.03
N THR A 101 3.14 -24.48 -0.27
CA THR A 101 2.80 -23.37 -1.18
C THR A 101 3.13 -22.00 -0.59
N MET A 102 3.20 -21.88 0.74
CA MET A 102 3.44 -20.61 1.43
C MET A 102 4.94 -20.30 1.61
N GLY A 103 5.78 -21.31 1.81
CA GLY A 103 7.20 -21.10 2.05
C GLY A 103 7.99 -22.37 2.34
N SER A 104 9.29 -22.23 2.57
CA SER A 104 10.16 -23.38 2.83
C SER A 104 9.99 -23.95 4.24
N ASP A 105 9.83 -23.09 5.25
CA ASP A 105 9.81 -23.49 6.67
C ASP A 105 8.50 -23.05 7.36
N VAL A 106 7.39 -23.01 6.62
CA VAL A 106 6.07 -22.63 7.15
C VAL A 106 5.40 -23.83 7.80
N LYS A 107 4.81 -23.62 8.98
CA LYS A 107 4.04 -24.62 9.72
C LYS A 107 2.64 -24.08 10.00
N ILE A 108 1.65 -24.96 9.86
CA ILE A 108 0.26 -24.69 10.23
C ILE A 108 -0.04 -25.53 11.46
N ILE A 109 -0.21 -24.87 12.60
CA ILE A 109 -0.51 -25.51 13.88
C ILE A 109 -2.00 -25.35 14.12
N SER A 110 -2.73 -26.47 14.10
CA SER A 110 -4.15 -26.50 14.47
C SER A 110 -4.27 -26.68 15.98
N THR A 111 -4.87 -25.72 16.67
CA THR A 111 -5.21 -25.77 18.09
C THR A 111 -6.74 -25.88 18.24
N PRO A 112 -7.27 -26.27 19.41
CA PRO A 112 -8.71 -26.24 19.65
C PRO A 112 -9.35 -24.85 19.49
N THR A 113 -8.55 -23.78 19.64
CA THR A 113 -8.99 -22.38 19.55
C THR A 113 -8.85 -21.77 18.15
N GLY A 114 -8.20 -22.46 17.21
CA GLY A 114 -8.01 -21.95 15.85
C GLY A 114 -6.77 -22.53 15.17
N SER A 115 -6.37 -21.91 14.06
CA SER A 115 -5.15 -22.28 13.34
C SER A 115 -4.16 -21.13 13.38
N VAL A 116 -2.90 -21.45 13.70
CA VAL A 116 -1.79 -20.50 13.68
C VAL A 116 -0.86 -20.87 12.54
N ILE A 117 -0.61 -19.92 11.64
CA ILE A 117 0.36 -20.06 10.54
C ILE A 117 1.61 -19.29 10.93
N GLY A 118 2.74 -19.97 11.02
CA GLY A 118 4.02 -19.36 11.42
C GLY A 118 5.22 -20.03 10.75
N GLY A 119 6.40 -19.45 10.94
CA GLY A 119 7.66 -19.94 10.38
C GLY A 119 8.32 -18.95 9.43
N VAL A 120 9.29 -19.45 8.65
CA VAL A 120 10.03 -18.63 7.68
C VAL A 120 9.51 -18.91 6.28
N TYR A 121 8.90 -17.89 5.67
CA TYR A 121 8.29 -17.98 4.35
C TYR A 121 9.35 -18.09 3.26
N TRP A 122 10.40 -17.28 3.37
CA TRP A 122 11.58 -17.35 2.52
C TRP A 122 12.79 -16.74 3.21
N LYS A 123 13.98 -17.13 2.78
CA LYS A 123 15.25 -16.61 3.29
C LYS A 123 15.95 -15.79 2.20
N ALA A 124 16.61 -14.72 2.62
CA ALA A 124 17.52 -13.97 1.77
C ALA A 124 18.73 -14.85 1.36
N PRO A 125 19.54 -14.45 0.36
CA PRO A 125 20.76 -15.16 0.01
C PRO A 125 21.68 -15.34 1.23
N ALA A 126 22.23 -16.54 1.39
CA ALA A 126 23.25 -16.78 2.40
C ALA A 126 24.53 -15.98 2.09
N TYR A 127 25.25 -15.58 3.14
CA TYR A 127 26.53 -14.86 3.06
C TYR A 127 26.46 -13.51 2.34
N ASP A 128 25.40 -12.76 2.59
CA ASP A 128 25.26 -11.39 2.09
C ASP A 128 26.16 -10.41 2.85
N ILE A 129 27.33 -10.14 2.27
CA ILE A 129 28.31 -9.18 2.82
C ILE A 129 27.85 -7.73 2.81
N THR A 130 26.67 -7.43 2.24
CA THR A 130 26.15 -6.06 2.17
C THR A 130 25.23 -5.70 3.33
N ILE A 131 24.97 -6.65 4.24
CA ILE A 131 24.23 -6.39 5.48
C ILE A 131 25.12 -5.54 6.41
N PRO A 132 24.64 -4.39 6.93
CA PRO A 132 25.41 -3.57 7.84
C PRO A 132 25.67 -4.32 9.15
N SER A 133 26.95 -4.55 9.43
CA SER A 133 27.46 -5.30 10.56
C SER A 133 27.68 -4.42 11.79
N SER A 134 28.02 -3.14 11.59
CA SER A 134 28.31 -2.21 12.67
C SER A 134 27.22 -1.15 12.88
N PRO A 135 27.09 -0.57 14.09
CA PRO A 135 26.19 0.56 14.33
C PRO A 135 26.47 1.79 13.46
N ALA A 136 27.74 2.00 13.04
CA ALA A 136 28.13 3.09 12.16
C ALA A 136 27.58 2.89 10.75
N GLU A 137 27.72 1.68 10.19
CA GLU A 137 27.15 1.31 8.88
C GLU A 137 25.62 1.41 8.90
N VAL A 138 24.96 0.97 9.98
CA VAL A 138 23.50 1.16 10.14
C VAL A 138 23.15 2.65 10.08
N SER A 139 23.90 3.50 10.81
CA SER A 139 23.66 4.94 10.85
C SER A 139 23.84 5.62 9.48
N GLU A 140 24.79 5.17 8.66
CA GLU A 140 24.97 5.66 7.29
C GLU A 140 23.74 5.39 6.41
N HIS A 141 23.20 4.17 6.48
CA HIS A 141 21.98 3.81 5.75
C HIS A 141 20.76 4.58 6.26
N VAL A 142 20.66 4.78 7.59
CA VAL A 142 19.61 5.61 8.20
C VAL A 142 19.69 7.05 7.70
N ASN A 143 20.86 7.69 7.74
CA ASN A 143 21.06 9.06 7.27
C ASN A 143 20.66 9.20 5.79
N THR A 144 21.01 8.21 4.97
CA THR A 144 20.62 8.17 3.55
C THR A 144 19.09 8.11 3.39
N LEU A 145 18.39 7.30 4.19
CA LEU A 145 16.92 7.27 4.16
C LEU A 145 16.29 8.54 4.73
N VAL A 146 16.89 9.18 5.73
CA VAL A 146 16.42 10.48 6.28
C VAL A 146 16.42 11.54 5.19
N LEU A 147 17.50 11.62 4.41
CA LEU A 147 17.58 12.51 3.25
C LEU A 147 16.50 12.17 2.21
N ALA A 148 16.30 10.88 1.92
CA ALA A 148 15.29 10.45 0.96
C ALA A 148 13.86 10.75 1.39
N ILE A 149 13.53 10.53 2.67
CA ILE A 149 12.20 10.83 3.23
C ILE A 149 11.95 12.34 3.21
N SER A 150 12.97 13.14 3.55
CA SER A 150 12.92 14.61 3.61
C SER A 150 12.97 15.29 2.24
N ASN A 151 13.43 14.59 1.19
CA ASN A 151 13.51 15.13 -0.17
C ASN A 151 12.15 15.64 -0.66
N ASN A 152 12.10 16.83 -1.23
CA ASN A 152 10.88 17.42 -1.81
C ASN A 152 11.01 17.71 -3.31
N GLU A 153 12.15 17.36 -3.91
CA GLU A 153 12.43 17.55 -5.34
C GLU A 153 12.16 16.26 -6.12
N GLY A 154 11.78 16.38 -7.40
CA GLY A 154 11.55 15.21 -8.26
C GLY A 154 10.51 14.22 -7.73
N CYS A 155 9.60 14.66 -6.86
CA CYS A 155 8.55 13.83 -6.29
C CYS A 155 7.45 13.53 -7.32
N ARG A 156 6.86 12.33 -7.24
CA ARG A 156 5.78 11.86 -8.10
C ARG A 156 4.45 12.56 -7.80
N GLU A 157 4.29 13.04 -6.57
CA GLU A 157 3.13 13.83 -6.15
C GLU A 157 3.19 15.27 -6.66
N ARG A 158 2.02 15.91 -6.81
CA ARG A 158 1.96 17.32 -7.21
C ARG A 158 2.41 18.22 -6.06
N GLY A 159 3.56 18.88 -6.23
CA GLY A 159 4.17 19.75 -5.22
C GLY A 159 3.31 20.95 -4.80
N ASN A 160 2.38 21.40 -5.65
CA ASN A 160 1.50 22.54 -5.36
C ASN A 160 0.26 22.19 -4.52
N ARG A 161 0.09 20.94 -4.07
CA ARG A 161 -1.04 20.55 -3.22
C ARG A 161 -0.74 20.92 -1.77
N GLN A 162 -1.74 21.47 -1.07
CA GLN A 162 -1.60 21.85 0.34
C GLN A 162 -1.08 20.70 1.22
N GLN A 163 -1.56 19.47 1.02
CA GLN A 163 -1.09 18.31 1.78
C GLN A 163 0.41 18.02 1.58
N PHE A 164 0.94 18.29 0.38
CA PHE A 164 2.36 18.15 0.08
C PHE A 164 3.14 19.29 0.74
N LEU A 165 2.73 20.54 0.50
CA LEU A 165 3.38 21.74 1.06
C LEU A 165 3.44 21.71 2.58
N ASN A 166 2.34 21.30 3.24
CA ASN A 166 2.30 21.20 4.69
C ASN A 166 3.34 20.24 5.25
N ARG A 167 3.66 19.15 4.54
CA ARG A 167 4.47 18.03 5.07
C ARG A 167 5.91 17.97 4.55
N TRP A 168 6.13 18.41 3.31
CA TRP A 168 7.41 18.35 2.60
C TRP A 168 7.74 19.67 1.88
N GLY A 169 6.87 20.70 1.97
CA GLY A 169 7.19 22.01 1.42
C GLY A 169 8.46 22.59 2.07
N THR A 170 9.13 23.49 1.35
CA THR A 170 10.29 24.21 1.87
C THR A 170 9.93 24.90 3.19
N GLY A 171 10.68 24.62 4.26
CA GLY A 171 10.42 25.14 5.60
C GLY A 171 9.29 24.43 6.36
N SER A 172 8.77 23.31 5.87
CA SER A 172 7.81 22.49 6.62
C SER A 172 8.41 21.97 7.93
N SER A 173 7.65 22.08 9.01
CA SER A 173 7.97 21.56 10.34
C SER A 173 7.03 20.42 10.77
N PHE A 174 6.27 19.84 9.83
CA PHE A 174 5.24 18.84 10.15
C PHE A 174 5.82 17.57 10.77
N TYR A 175 6.99 17.14 10.30
CA TYR A 175 7.77 16.07 10.90
C TYR A 175 9.06 16.66 11.43
N THR A 176 9.39 16.33 12.68
CA THR A 176 10.70 16.64 13.25
C THR A 176 11.76 15.71 12.65
N ILE A 177 13.03 16.14 12.67
CA ILE A 177 14.14 15.31 12.18
C ILE A 177 14.26 14.01 12.98
N PHE A 178 13.95 14.03 14.29
CA PHE A 178 14.01 12.86 15.15
C PHE A 178 12.94 11.81 14.81
N GLU A 179 11.72 12.24 14.47
CA GLU A 179 10.67 11.32 14.01
C GLU A 179 11.04 10.65 12.69
N VAL A 180 11.62 11.43 11.76
CA VAL A 180 12.08 10.89 10.46
C VAL A 180 13.24 9.92 10.66
N GLU A 181 14.21 10.23 11.53
CA GLU A 181 15.32 9.34 11.85
C GLU A 181 14.84 8.05 12.52
N ALA A 182 13.92 8.13 13.47
CA ALA A 182 13.35 6.95 14.14
C ALA A 182 12.66 6.02 13.13
N ALA A 183 11.81 6.58 12.27
CA ALA A 183 11.13 5.81 11.23
C ALA A 183 12.13 5.18 10.22
N ALA A 184 13.16 5.92 9.80
CA ALA A 184 14.21 5.40 8.94
C ALA A 184 14.99 4.25 9.61
N ARG A 185 15.31 4.39 10.91
CA ARG A 185 15.98 3.36 11.71
C ARG A 185 15.15 2.09 11.81
N GLU A 186 13.86 2.19 12.09
CA GLU A 186 12.95 1.03 12.13
C GLU A 186 12.95 0.29 10.79
N VAL A 187 12.88 1.01 9.68
CA VAL A 187 12.92 0.42 8.33
C VAL A 187 14.22 -0.34 8.09
N ILE A 188 15.38 0.23 8.45
CA ILE A 188 16.68 -0.43 8.29
C ILE A 188 16.80 -1.67 9.18
N LEU A 189 16.37 -1.59 10.44
CA LEU A 189 16.42 -2.73 11.36
C LEU A 189 15.50 -3.86 10.92
N ALA A 190 14.28 -3.55 10.46
CA ALA A 190 13.37 -4.55 9.91
C ALA A 190 13.90 -5.17 8.62
N MET A 191 14.56 -4.39 7.77
CA MET A 191 15.22 -4.89 6.58
C MET A 191 16.39 -5.82 6.92
N LYS A 192 17.19 -5.46 7.92
CA LYS A 192 18.29 -6.29 8.44
C LYS A 192 17.75 -7.62 9.00
N ASP A 193 16.71 -7.57 9.83
CA ASP A 193 16.03 -8.76 10.38
C ASP A 193 15.57 -9.72 9.27
N ILE A 194 14.97 -9.21 8.19
CA ILE A 194 14.57 -10.03 7.04
C ILE A 194 15.76 -10.72 6.37
N HIS A 195 16.92 -10.06 6.30
CA HIS A 195 18.11 -10.61 5.68
C HIS A 195 18.82 -11.63 6.58
N GLU A 196 18.81 -11.44 7.89
CA GLU A 196 19.45 -12.33 8.87
C GLU A 196 18.57 -13.56 9.20
N ASN A 197 17.27 -13.33 9.42
CA ASN A 197 16.33 -14.34 9.93
C ASN A 197 15.35 -14.86 8.87
N GLY A 198 15.30 -14.22 7.70
CA GLY A 198 14.30 -14.48 6.67
C GLY A 198 12.98 -13.76 6.95
N TRP A 199 12.03 -13.94 6.03
CA TRP A 199 10.70 -13.34 6.16
C TRP A 199 9.81 -14.17 7.09
N THR A 200 9.50 -13.61 8.26
CA THR A 200 8.70 -14.28 9.31
C THR A 200 7.26 -13.77 9.42
N LYS A 201 6.94 -12.65 8.76
CA LYS A 201 5.61 -12.02 8.87
C LYS A 201 4.59 -12.74 8.00
N ALA A 202 3.47 -13.12 8.59
CA ALA A 202 2.39 -13.78 7.87
C ALA A 202 1.75 -12.85 6.83
N ILE A 203 1.59 -13.36 5.61
CA ILE A 203 0.88 -12.68 4.52
C ILE A 203 -0.19 -13.64 4.03
N TYR A 204 -1.43 -13.35 4.40
CA TYR A 204 -2.56 -14.22 4.08
C TYR A 204 -3.02 -14.04 2.63
N ASP A 205 -2.89 -12.83 2.08
CA ASP A 205 -3.13 -12.57 0.67
C ASP A 205 -2.07 -13.28 -0.19
N LYS A 206 -2.53 -14.13 -1.11
CA LYS A 206 -1.66 -14.94 -1.95
C LYS A 206 -0.85 -14.08 -2.92
N ASP A 207 -1.47 -13.09 -3.55
CA ASP A 207 -0.83 -12.28 -4.58
C ASP A 207 0.21 -11.35 -3.96
N GLU A 208 -0.07 -10.79 -2.77
CA GLU A 208 0.91 -10.01 -2.01
C GLU A 208 2.07 -10.87 -1.52
N ARG A 209 1.81 -12.09 -1.03
CA ARG A 209 2.85 -13.01 -0.57
C ARG A 209 3.83 -13.34 -1.70
N GLU A 210 3.29 -13.73 -2.86
CA GLU A 210 4.09 -14.00 -4.06
C GLU A 210 4.84 -12.74 -4.52
N CYS A 211 4.19 -11.58 -4.44
CA CYS A 211 4.83 -10.31 -4.77
C CYS A 211 6.05 -10.04 -3.88
N TYR A 212 5.98 -10.29 -2.58
CA TYR A 212 7.12 -10.00 -1.69
C TYR A 212 8.22 -11.05 -1.86
N GLN A 213 7.83 -12.31 -2.06
CA GLN A 213 8.77 -13.40 -2.32
C GLN A 213 9.60 -13.22 -3.59
N MET A 214 9.16 -12.37 -4.54
CA MET A 214 9.96 -11.97 -5.70
C MET A 214 11.33 -11.39 -5.33
N THR A 215 11.50 -10.83 -4.13
CA THR A 215 12.76 -10.27 -3.65
C THR A 215 13.59 -11.24 -2.80
N MET A 216 13.22 -12.52 -2.73
CA MET A 216 13.92 -13.52 -1.90
C MET A 216 15.41 -13.69 -2.26
N PHE A 217 15.81 -13.35 -3.48
CA PHE A 217 17.21 -13.42 -3.93
C PHE A 217 17.95 -12.08 -3.91
N TYR A 218 17.33 -11.01 -3.39
CA TYR A 218 17.98 -9.71 -3.27
C TYR A 218 19.04 -9.74 -2.18
N THR A 219 20.15 -9.05 -2.40
CA THR A 219 21.05 -8.66 -1.30
C THR A 219 20.47 -7.46 -0.56
N PHE A 220 21.01 -7.16 0.63
CA PHE A 220 20.63 -6.02 1.43
C PHE A 220 20.82 -4.74 0.63
N SER A 221 21.95 -4.62 -0.10
CA SER A 221 22.21 -3.50 -1.00
C SER A 221 21.18 -3.38 -2.13
N ASP A 222 20.75 -4.47 -2.76
CA ASP A 222 19.73 -4.41 -3.83
C ASP A 222 18.40 -3.87 -3.29
N ARG A 223 17.98 -4.40 -2.13
CA ARG A 223 16.72 -4.02 -1.47
C ARG A 223 16.79 -2.57 -0.99
N PHE A 224 17.91 -2.17 -0.38
CA PHE A 224 18.15 -0.81 0.07
C PHE A 224 18.13 0.18 -1.10
N LYS A 225 18.82 -0.09 -2.20
CA LYS A 225 18.80 0.79 -3.40
C LYS A 225 17.39 0.99 -3.94
N ALA A 226 16.62 -0.09 -4.06
CA ALA A 226 15.24 -0.01 -4.53
C ALA A 226 14.33 0.74 -3.55
N LEU A 227 14.54 0.57 -2.25
CA LEU A 227 13.81 1.30 -1.20
C LEU A 227 14.15 2.79 -1.20
N HIS A 228 15.45 3.13 -1.27
CA HIS A 228 15.92 4.50 -1.37
C HIS A 228 15.30 5.20 -2.59
N GLU A 229 15.36 4.60 -3.78
CA GLU A 229 14.73 5.13 -5.01
C GLU A 229 13.21 5.37 -4.82
N LEU A 230 12.51 4.42 -4.18
CA LEU A 230 11.09 4.57 -3.89
C LEU A 230 10.80 5.77 -2.97
N LEU A 231 11.56 5.92 -1.88
CA LEU A 231 11.34 6.97 -0.88
C LEU A 231 11.80 8.35 -1.35
N MET A 232 12.82 8.41 -2.21
CA MET A 232 13.23 9.64 -2.90
C MET A 232 12.07 10.25 -3.67
N HIS A 233 11.28 9.44 -4.38
CA HIS A 233 10.29 9.93 -5.34
C HIS A 233 8.82 9.81 -4.89
N SER A 234 8.48 9.01 -3.87
CA SER A 234 7.08 8.81 -3.46
C SER A 234 6.81 9.26 -2.03
N LYS A 235 6.31 10.49 -1.87
CA LYS A 235 5.93 11.03 -0.56
C LYS A 235 4.69 10.35 0.02
N THR A 236 3.84 9.76 -0.81
CA THR A 236 2.74 8.89 -0.34
C THR A 236 3.28 7.67 0.40
N THR A 237 4.39 7.10 -0.08
CA THR A 237 5.03 5.96 0.58
C THR A 237 5.73 6.41 1.87
N CYS A 238 6.43 7.55 1.85
CA CYS A 238 7.01 8.14 3.06
C CYS A 238 5.93 8.39 4.13
N LYS A 239 4.76 8.91 3.74
CA LYS A 239 3.62 9.08 4.63
C LYS A 239 3.18 7.77 5.30
N ASP A 240 3.12 6.68 4.53
CA ASP A 240 2.69 5.38 5.03
C ASP A 240 3.72 4.84 6.06
N ILE A 241 5.03 5.03 5.81
CA ILE A 241 6.10 4.77 6.80
C ILE A 241 5.91 5.60 8.06
N MET A 242 5.75 6.93 7.93
CA MET A 242 5.57 7.82 9.09
C MET A 242 4.29 7.52 9.90
N LYS A 243 3.34 6.76 9.33
CA LYS A 243 2.13 6.30 10.01
C LYS A 243 2.23 4.87 10.54
N GLY A 244 3.32 4.15 10.25
CA GLY A 244 3.43 2.72 10.52
C GLY A 244 2.50 1.84 9.68
N THR A 245 1.91 2.36 8.60
CA THR A 245 1.00 1.59 7.74
C THR A 245 1.76 1.00 6.56
N LYS A 246 1.36 -0.20 6.12
CA LYS A 246 2.00 -0.93 5.00
C LYS A 246 3.52 -1.11 5.17
N PHE A 247 4.03 -1.04 6.39
CA PHE A 247 5.45 -1.04 6.70
C PHE A 247 6.19 -2.22 6.05
N TYR A 248 5.72 -3.45 6.28
CA TYR A 248 6.30 -4.64 5.66
C TYR A 248 6.09 -4.69 4.14
N ALA A 249 4.97 -4.20 3.60
CA ALA A 249 4.75 -4.17 2.16
C ALA A 249 5.80 -3.33 1.42
N ILE A 250 6.22 -2.21 2.05
CA ILE A 250 7.22 -1.30 1.50
C ILE A 250 8.60 -1.95 1.47
N ILE A 251 8.97 -2.70 2.52
CA ILE A 251 10.26 -3.41 2.62
C ILE A 251 10.27 -4.70 1.78
N GLY A 252 9.10 -5.34 1.64
CA GLY A 252 8.93 -6.64 0.98
C GLY A 252 9.20 -6.60 -0.52
N ASN A 253 8.68 -5.60 -1.24
CA ASN A 253 8.98 -5.40 -2.66
C ASN A 253 8.97 -3.91 -3.07
N PRO A 254 10.01 -3.14 -2.69
CA PRO A 254 10.08 -1.70 -2.98
C PRO A 254 10.08 -1.40 -4.49
N ARG A 255 10.69 -2.27 -5.31
CA ARG A 255 10.76 -2.07 -6.77
C ARG A 255 9.39 -2.18 -7.45
N MET A 256 8.56 -3.13 -7.04
CA MET A 256 7.18 -3.23 -7.54
C MET A 256 6.38 -2.01 -7.14
N LEU A 257 6.48 -1.57 -5.88
CA LEU A 257 5.82 -0.35 -5.41
C LEU A 257 6.26 0.89 -6.22
N SER A 258 7.56 1.02 -6.49
CA SER A 258 8.10 2.11 -7.31
C SER A 258 7.43 2.13 -8.68
N LYS A 259 7.45 1.01 -9.42
CA LYS A 259 6.77 0.85 -10.71
C LYS A 259 5.27 1.17 -10.62
N ARG A 260 4.59 0.71 -9.58
CA ARG A 260 3.15 0.95 -9.37
C ARG A 260 2.86 2.44 -9.22
N THR A 261 3.65 3.15 -8.41
CA THR A 261 3.46 4.60 -8.24
C THR A 261 3.73 5.37 -9.53
N GLU A 262 4.71 4.97 -10.34
CA GLU A 262 4.94 5.56 -11.67
C GLU A 262 3.76 5.33 -12.61
N MET A 263 3.29 4.09 -12.73
CA MET A 263 2.13 3.76 -13.57
C MET A 263 0.87 4.52 -13.12
N ASN A 264 0.67 4.69 -11.81
CA ASN A 264 -0.44 5.44 -11.26
C ASN A 264 -0.40 6.92 -11.66
N VAL A 265 0.79 7.55 -11.70
CA VAL A 265 0.94 8.93 -12.18
C VAL A 265 0.48 9.04 -13.64
N HIS A 266 0.93 8.14 -14.51
CA HIS A 266 0.54 8.12 -15.93
C HIS A 266 -0.96 7.87 -16.10
N SER A 267 -1.51 6.89 -15.38
CA SER A 267 -2.94 6.57 -15.42
C SER A 267 -3.82 7.74 -14.97
N ASN A 268 -3.43 8.40 -13.88
CA ASN A 268 -4.15 9.57 -13.37
C ASN A 268 -4.08 10.76 -14.32
N SER A 269 -2.93 10.97 -14.98
CA SER A 269 -2.79 12.00 -16.01
C SER A 269 -3.73 11.74 -17.19
N ARG A 270 -3.75 10.51 -17.73
CA ARG A 270 -4.67 10.13 -18.82
C ARG A 270 -6.14 10.26 -18.40
N LYS A 271 -6.48 9.88 -17.17
CA LYS A 271 -7.83 10.04 -16.62
C LYS A 271 -8.22 11.52 -16.56
N ALA A 272 -7.34 12.40 -16.10
CA ALA A 272 -7.59 13.83 -16.05
C ALA A 272 -7.87 14.44 -17.43
N VAL A 273 -7.10 14.06 -18.46
CA VAL A 273 -7.33 14.49 -19.85
C VAL A 273 -8.69 14.02 -20.36
N ARG A 274 -9.08 12.75 -20.10
CA ARG A 274 -10.38 12.23 -20.51
C ARG A 274 -11.53 12.96 -19.84
N ILE A 275 -11.42 13.25 -18.53
CA ILE A 275 -12.42 14.01 -17.78
C ILE A 275 -12.57 15.41 -18.37
N ALA A 276 -11.46 16.11 -18.63
CA ALA A 276 -11.49 17.45 -19.21
C ALA A 276 -12.19 17.48 -20.58
N LYS A 277 -11.88 16.50 -21.45
CA LYS A 277 -12.57 16.35 -22.75
C LYS A 277 -14.06 16.07 -22.59
N GLY A 278 -14.44 15.20 -21.65
CA GLY A 278 -15.85 14.91 -21.36
C GLY A 278 -16.62 16.14 -20.87
N MET A 279 -16.02 16.92 -19.98
CA MET A 279 -16.60 18.17 -19.47
C MET A 279 -16.83 19.21 -20.58
N GLU A 280 -15.89 19.33 -21.52
CA GLU A 280 -16.04 20.23 -22.67
C GLU A 280 -17.18 19.80 -23.60
N VAL A 281 -17.35 18.49 -23.83
CA VAL A 281 -18.48 17.96 -24.63
C VAL A 281 -19.81 18.25 -23.95
N ILE A 282 -19.92 17.98 -22.65
CA ILE A 282 -21.14 18.27 -21.85
C ILE A 282 -21.45 19.77 -21.90
N LYS A 283 -20.43 20.63 -21.74
CA LYS A 283 -20.60 22.09 -21.83
C LYS A 283 -21.15 22.51 -23.19
N ARG A 284 -20.60 22.00 -24.29
CA ARG A 284 -21.10 22.29 -25.65
C ARG A 284 -22.53 21.79 -25.88
N GLN A 285 -22.89 20.62 -25.34
CA GLN A 285 -24.25 20.09 -25.42
C GLN A 285 -25.24 20.98 -24.65
N ASN A 286 -24.85 21.45 -23.45
CA ASN A 286 -25.65 22.36 -22.67
C ASN A 286 -25.84 23.70 -23.39
N GLU A 287 -24.77 24.30 -23.94
CA GLU A 287 -24.85 25.54 -24.73
C GLU A 287 -25.76 25.41 -25.96
N LYS A 288 -25.69 24.28 -26.67
CA LYS A 288 -26.60 23.99 -27.80
C LYS A 288 -28.06 23.87 -27.35
N THR A 289 -28.29 23.21 -26.21
CA THR A 289 -29.65 23.02 -25.67
C THR A 289 -30.24 24.36 -25.20
N THR A 290 -29.47 25.18 -24.50
CA THR A 290 -29.88 26.53 -24.07
C THR A 290 -30.17 27.44 -25.27
N LYS A 291 -29.34 27.39 -26.33
CA LYS A 291 -29.60 28.15 -27.57
C LYS A 291 -30.88 27.71 -28.26
N LYS A 292 -31.16 26.40 -28.31
CA LYS A 292 -32.41 25.87 -28.90
C LYS A 292 -33.64 26.28 -28.08
N GLN A 293 -33.58 26.21 -26.75
CA GLN A 293 -34.67 26.65 -25.87
C GLN A 293 -34.97 28.14 -26.04
N LYS A 294 -33.94 29.00 -26.14
CA LYS A 294 -34.13 30.44 -26.38
C LYS A 294 -34.80 30.72 -27.73
N ALA A 295 -34.38 30.05 -28.79
CA ALA A 295 -34.96 30.24 -30.12
C ALA A 295 -36.45 29.84 -30.20
N VAL A 296 -36.86 28.80 -29.46
CA VAL A 296 -38.29 28.41 -29.36
C VAL A 296 -39.09 29.44 -28.57
N ALA A 297 -38.55 29.94 -27.44
CA ALA A 297 -39.22 30.97 -26.65
C ALA A 297 -39.40 32.29 -27.41
N ASP A 298 -38.44 32.68 -28.25
CA ASP A 298 -38.54 33.87 -29.09
C ASP A 298 -39.62 33.70 -30.18
N GLN A 299 -39.79 32.50 -30.76
CA GLN A 299 -40.84 32.22 -31.76
C GLN A 299 -42.26 32.25 -31.18
N ASP A 300 -42.47 31.76 -29.96
CA ASP A 300 -43.78 31.79 -29.31
C ASP A 300 -44.20 33.22 -28.87
N SER A 301 -43.24 34.16 -28.82
CA SER A 301 -43.52 35.56 -28.48
C SER A 301 -44.04 36.41 -29.65
N GLU A 302 -44.00 35.89 -30.88
CA GLU A 302 -44.43 36.60 -32.10
C GLU A 302 -45.87 36.24 -32.52
N THR A 303 -46.52 35.31 -31.82
CA THR A 303 -47.98 35.12 -31.92
C THR A 303 -48.71 36.10 -31.00
N ASP A 304 -49.31 37.10 -31.65
CA ASP A 304 -50.17 38.21 -31.21
C ASP A 304 -51.26 37.80 -30.18
N HIS A 305 -50.85 37.44 -28.96
CA HIS A 305 -51.78 37.27 -27.85
C HIS A 305 -52.03 38.61 -27.16
N PRO A 306 -53.29 39.08 -27.12
CA PRO A 306 -53.64 40.38 -26.59
C PRO A 306 -53.21 40.52 -25.13
N PRO A 307 -52.78 41.72 -24.71
CA PRO A 307 -52.17 41.94 -23.41
C PRO A 307 -53.11 41.45 -22.28
N PRO A 308 -52.58 40.70 -21.29
CA PRO A 308 -53.38 40.20 -20.19
C PRO A 308 -54.00 41.39 -19.44
N LYS A 309 -55.33 41.40 -19.35
CA LYS A 309 -56.10 42.41 -18.61
C LYS A 309 -55.51 42.52 -17.20
N LYS A 310 -55.00 43.71 -16.86
CA LYS A 310 -54.41 44.04 -15.56
C LYS A 310 -55.34 43.55 -14.45
N ARG A 311 -54.96 42.47 -13.78
CA ARG A 311 -55.70 41.93 -12.64
C ARG A 311 -55.54 42.93 -11.50
N ALA A 312 -56.66 43.57 -11.13
CA ALA A 312 -56.70 44.60 -10.11
C ALA A 312 -56.02 44.10 -8.82
N LYS A 313 -55.10 44.92 -8.31
CA LYS A 313 -54.35 44.71 -7.08
C LYS A 313 -55.36 44.58 -5.93
N LYS A 314 -55.60 43.36 -5.46
CA LYS A 314 -56.43 43.12 -4.26
C LYS A 314 -55.69 43.76 -3.08
N ARG A 315 -56.18 44.92 -2.64
CA ARG A 315 -55.72 45.57 -1.40
C ARG A 315 -55.93 44.56 -0.28
N ARG A 316 -54.84 44.10 0.34
CA ARG A 316 -54.93 43.47 1.67
C ARG A 316 -55.41 44.56 2.61
N PHE A 317 -56.65 44.44 3.07
CA PHE A 317 -57.08 45.06 4.30
C PHE A 317 -56.40 44.32 5.46
N GLU A 318 -56.13 45.12 6.49
CA GLU A 318 -55.37 44.92 7.73
C GLU A 318 -55.42 43.52 8.36
#